data_AF-A0A1H8YVT3-F1
#
_entry.id   AF-A0A1H8YVT3-F1
#
_cell.length_a   1.000
_cell.length_b   1.000
_cell.length_c   1.000
_cell.angle_alpha   90.00
_cell.angle_beta   90.00
_cell.angle_gamma   90.00
#
_symmetry.space_group_name_H-M   'P 1'
#
loop_
_entity.id
_entity.type
_entity.pdbx_description
1 polymer ?
#
loop_
_entity_poly.entity_id
_entity_poly.type
_entity_poly.pdbx_seq_one_letter_code
_entity_poly.pdbx_strand_id
1 'polypeptide(L)'
;MARGVVSGFVWGAVFAVVGVGMASLIVGTIDAPRPEAEAVDVPAGSGFDGAREDKEADLPGAQPVETPAAAPRAEAPGLDDLGPLDKADTLPAGLPETGSPDSGLTAPTENGNSPDAPAGADMPVQSDQPGAAPQAPVPDADLSISTEPAQPAPPAQPEDSGFAQTAPPNVTTDEPVQPVPPKAEPIPVPVVIVPLPDDQVEQPAPEDATPDAEEGAPPAPRAGEAVPLPSVTDPAAPDEARPRIGTPVGTLTDRAETAQTAPVVMTPATPFETYAEPFANPEGKPVMAIVLIDRGDSKIGIEALSSFPYPLSFAVDATSPMGQAAMARYRKAGFEVLALSDIPLGATPADTEMLLRATLRELPEVVAVMEGDGSGLQSDKAVSDQVTGILSETGHGLVLFPKGLNTAQKLAAKSGVVAATVFRDFDSKGQNASSVRRFLDQAAFRAGQEEGGVIMVGRLRPETISALLLWGLQDRASRVALAPVSAVLKEVVR
;
A
#
# COMPACT_ATOMS: atom_id res chain seq x y z
N MET A 1 60.00 -2.01 32.16
CA MET A 1 59.99 -0.89 31.19
C MET A 1 58.59 -0.41 30.76
N ALA A 2 57.50 -1.08 31.13
CA ALA A 2 56.14 -0.69 30.70
C ALA A 2 55.49 0.49 31.47
N ARG A 3 55.95 0.82 32.70
CA ARG A 3 55.37 1.93 33.49
C ARG A 3 55.74 3.34 32.96
N GLY A 4 56.89 3.47 32.29
CA GLY A 4 57.31 4.76 31.69
C GLY A 4 56.52 5.11 30.42
N VAL A 5 56.18 4.10 29.62
CA VAL A 5 55.49 4.29 28.32
C VAL A 5 54.04 4.72 28.53
N VAL A 6 53.33 4.11 29.50
CA VAL A 6 51.94 4.48 29.80
C VAL A 6 51.85 5.87 30.44
N SER A 7 52.78 6.22 31.32
CA SER A 7 52.86 7.58 31.90
C SER A 7 53.12 8.64 30.83
N GLY A 8 54.00 8.35 29.88
CA GLY A 8 54.28 9.23 28.74
C GLY A 8 53.07 9.43 27.83
N PHE A 9 52.26 8.40 27.61
CA PHE A 9 51.05 8.51 26.78
C PHE A 9 49.96 9.35 27.46
N VAL A 10 49.77 9.19 28.77
CA VAL A 10 48.79 9.99 29.53
C VAL A 10 49.20 11.46 29.59
N TRP A 11 50.47 11.75 29.88
CA TRP A 11 50.97 13.12 29.88
C TRP A 11 51.00 13.74 28.48
N GLY A 12 51.30 12.95 27.44
CA GLY A 12 51.20 13.38 26.05
C GLY A 12 49.79 13.76 25.64
N ALA A 13 48.78 12.98 26.05
CA ALA A 13 47.37 13.30 25.80
C ALA A 13 46.94 14.58 26.52
N VAL A 14 47.37 14.79 27.77
CA VAL A 14 47.08 16.02 28.52
C VAL A 14 47.71 17.24 27.86
N PHE A 15 48.98 17.15 27.45
CA PHE A 15 49.65 18.25 26.75
C PHE A 15 49.05 18.54 25.36
N ALA A 16 48.58 17.50 24.64
CA ALA A 16 47.90 17.69 23.36
C ALA A 16 46.56 18.44 23.54
N VAL A 17 45.77 18.10 24.55
CA VAL A 17 44.49 18.78 24.83
C VAL A 17 44.71 20.24 25.25
N VAL A 18 45.71 20.51 26.09
CA VAL A 18 46.07 21.87 26.49
C VAL A 18 46.63 22.67 25.31
N GLY A 19 47.43 22.05 24.45
CA GLY A 19 47.97 22.66 23.24
C GLY A 19 46.88 23.08 22.24
N VAL A 20 45.90 22.22 22.00
CA VAL A 20 44.75 22.52 21.13
C VAL A 20 43.86 23.61 21.74
N GLY A 21 43.65 23.60 23.06
CA GLY A 21 42.91 24.66 23.75
C GLY A 21 43.59 26.03 23.66
N MET A 22 44.92 26.08 23.79
CA MET A 22 45.70 27.32 23.62
C MET A 22 45.75 27.78 22.16
N ALA A 23 45.87 26.86 21.19
CA ALA A 23 45.79 27.19 19.78
C ALA A 23 44.41 27.75 19.40
N SER A 24 43.34 27.24 20.01
CA SER A 24 41.96 27.73 19.83
C SER A 24 41.71 29.12 20.43
N LEU A 25 42.54 29.57 21.38
CA LEU A 25 42.46 30.93 21.94
C LEU A 25 43.34 31.93 21.17
N ILE A 26 44.35 31.45 20.44
CA ILE A 26 45.25 32.28 19.63
C ILE A 26 44.68 32.48 18.21
N VAL A 27 44.00 31.47 17.65
CA VAL A 27 43.22 31.61 16.42
C VAL A 27 41.88 32.23 16.78
N GLY A 28 41.91 33.56 16.96
CA GLY A 28 40.72 34.36 17.22
C GLY A 28 39.59 34.08 16.23
N THR A 29 38.36 34.29 16.69
CA THR A 29 37.13 34.26 15.89
C THR A 29 37.38 34.82 14.50
N ILE A 30 37.08 34.01 13.47
CA ILE A 30 37.00 34.51 12.09
C ILE A 30 35.93 35.60 12.13
N ASP A 31 36.37 36.85 12.13
CA ASP A 31 35.51 38.02 12.00
C ASP A 31 35.03 38.02 10.56
N ALA A 32 33.91 37.34 10.32
CA ALA A 32 33.22 37.45 9.04
C ALA A 32 32.84 38.93 8.88
N PRO A 33 33.20 39.59 7.77
CA PRO A 33 32.83 40.98 7.57
C PRO A 33 31.30 41.08 7.71
N ARG A 34 30.84 41.87 8.69
CA ARG A 34 29.42 42.26 8.71
C ARG A 34 29.13 42.91 7.35
N PRO A 35 28.06 42.52 6.66
CA PRO A 35 27.67 43.24 5.46
C PRO A 35 27.46 44.70 5.86
N GLU A 36 28.27 45.60 5.30
CA GLU A 36 27.96 47.02 5.32
C GLU A 36 26.64 47.18 4.57
N ALA A 37 25.61 47.61 5.29
CA ALA A 37 24.39 48.09 4.67
C ALA A 37 24.75 49.39 3.95
N GLU A 38 24.95 49.30 2.64
CA GLU A 38 25.02 50.47 1.78
C GLU A 38 23.69 51.21 1.92
N ALA A 39 23.74 52.48 2.33
CA ALA A 39 22.56 53.31 2.45
C ALA A 39 21.98 53.53 1.05
N VAL A 40 20.87 52.85 0.76
CA VAL A 40 20.11 53.07 -0.47
C VAL A 40 19.63 54.51 -0.46
N ASP A 41 20.03 55.28 -1.47
CA ASP A 41 19.65 56.68 -1.64
C ASP A 41 18.13 56.74 -1.90
N VAL A 42 17.39 57.24 -0.91
CA VAL A 42 15.93 57.31 -0.97
C VAL A 42 15.56 58.57 -1.74
N PRO A 43 14.89 58.47 -2.91
CA PRO A 43 14.58 59.64 -3.72
C PRO A 43 13.70 60.64 -2.95
N ALA A 44 14.00 61.93 -3.11
CA ALA A 44 13.29 63.00 -2.42
C ALA A 44 11.77 62.91 -2.68
N GLY A 45 10.99 62.75 -1.60
CA GLY A 45 9.53 62.58 -1.65
C GLY A 45 9.01 61.21 -1.22
N SER A 46 9.90 60.25 -0.92
CA SER A 46 9.53 58.86 -0.58
C SER A 46 8.79 58.69 0.78
N GLY A 47 8.80 59.69 1.66
CA GLY A 47 8.10 59.63 2.96
C GLY A 47 8.74 58.70 4.02
N PHE A 48 9.77 57.93 3.65
CA PHE A 48 10.51 57.04 4.56
C PHE A 48 11.51 57.76 5.49
N ASP A 49 11.79 59.04 5.24
CA ASP A 49 12.62 59.91 6.11
C ASP A 49 11.79 60.71 7.14
N GLY A 50 10.50 60.39 7.29
CA GLY A 50 9.66 61.01 8.32
C GLY A 50 10.03 60.51 9.72
N ALA A 51 10.19 61.43 10.67
CA ALA A 51 10.31 61.06 12.08
C ALA A 51 9.10 60.21 12.49
N ARG A 52 9.34 59.01 13.04
CA ARG A 52 8.26 58.17 13.57
C ARG A 52 7.57 58.92 14.71
N GLU A 53 6.28 59.20 14.56
CA GLU A 53 5.46 59.64 15.66
C GLU A 53 5.24 58.43 16.59
N ASP A 54 6.09 58.31 17.62
CA ASP A 54 5.85 57.40 18.75
C ASP A 54 4.71 57.97 19.61
N LYS A 55 3.48 57.84 19.09
CA LYS A 55 2.26 58.10 19.83
C LYS A 55 1.60 56.77 20.14
N GLU A 56 1.22 56.59 21.41
CA GLU A 56 0.51 55.40 21.85
C GLU A 56 -0.77 55.20 21.01
N ALA A 57 -0.95 53.99 20.48
CA ALA A 57 -2.06 53.69 19.59
C ALA A 57 -3.38 53.84 20.35
N ASP A 58 -4.24 54.75 19.89
CA ASP A 58 -5.60 54.90 20.42
C ASP A 58 -6.43 53.69 19.97
N LEU A 59 -6.61 52.73 20.88
CA LEU A 59 -7.41 51.54 20.63
C LEU A 59 -8.86 51.97 20.46
N PRO A 60 -9.57 51.52 19.40
CA PRO A 60 -10.99 51.80 19.29
C PRO A 60 -11.70 51.24 20.53
N GLY A 61 -12.48 52.11 21.20
CA GLY A 61 -13.24 51.73 22.39
C GLY A 61 -14.06 50.47 22.13
N ALA A 62 -14.07 49.56 23.11
CA ALA A 62 -14.81 48.31 23.04
C ALA A 62 -16.27 48.61 22.69
N GLN A 63 -16.69 48.15 21.50
CA GLN A 63 -18.09 48.14 21.11
C GLN A 63 -18.86 47.30 22.14
N PRO A 64 -20.04 47.74 22.61
CA PRO A 64 -20.87 46.89 23.45
C PRO A 64 -21.18 45.62 22.68
N VAL A 65 -20.71 44.48 23.19
CA VAL A 65 -21.07 43.17 22.67
C VAL A 65 -22.55 42.99 22.95
N GLU A 66 -23.38 42.99 21.90
CA GLU A 66 -24.75 42.52 22.01
C GLU A 66 -24.72 41.10 22.57
N THR A 67 -25.39 40.91 23.70
CA THR A 67 -25.52 39.60 24.31
C THR A 67 -26.18 38.68 23.28
N PRO A 68 -25.57 37.55 22.89
CA PRO A 68 -26.20 36.64 21.95
C PRO A 68 -27.56 36.25 22.50
N ALA A 69 -28.62 36.43 21.70
CA ALA A 69 -29.92 35.86 22.03
C ALA A 69 -29.70 34.36 22.30
N ALA A 70 -30.23 33.88 23.42
CA ALA A 70 -30.11 32.48 23.80
C ALA A 70 -30.57 31.58 22.64
N ALA A 71 -29.67 30.73 22.15
CA ALA A 71 -30.00 29.73 21.14
C ALA A 71 -31.19 28.89 21.64
N PRO A 72 -32.13 28.50 20.75
CA PRO A 72 -33.23 27.62 21.13
C PRO A 72 -32.65 26.33 21.69
N ARG A 73 -32.87 26.11 22.98
CA ARG A 73 -32.43 24.91 23.69
C ARG A 73 -33.44 23.83 23.38
N ALA A 74 -33.08 22.87 22.54
CA ALA A 74 -33.86 21.65 22.40
C ALA A 74 -33.91 20.94 23.76
N GLU A 75 -35.10 20.50 24.17
CA GLU A 75 -35.25 19.64 25.35
C GLU A 75 -34.38 18.40 25.17
N ALA A 76 -33.74 17.96 26.26
CA ALA A 76 -32.98 16.72 26.25
C ALA A 76 -33.93 15.58 25.85
N PRO A 77 -33.54 14.72 24.89
CA PRO A 77 -34.36 13.55 24.56
C PRO A 77 -34.59 12.75 25.84
N GLY A 78 -35.83 12.30 26.03
CA GLY A 78 -36.18 11.44 27.15
C GLY A 78 -35.27 10.21 27.16
N LEU A 79 -34.83 9.79 28.34
CA LEU A 79 -34.08 8.54 28.49
C LEU A 79 -34.89 7.40 27.88
N ASP A 80 -34.27 6.64 26.98
CA ASP A 80 -34.89 5.45 26.42
C ASP A 80 -35.30 4.50 27.55
N ASP A 81 -36.58 4.16 27.58
CA ASP A 81 -37.12 3.16 28.49
C ASP A 81 -36.83 1.77 27.91
N LEU A 82 -36.03 0.98 28.63
CA LEU A 82 -35.68 -0.39 28.27
C LEU A 82 -36.85 -1.38 28.47
N GLY A 83 -38.06 -0.90 28.80
CA GLY A 83 -39.28 -1.70 28.92
C GLY A 83 -39.56 -2.70 27.78
N PRO A 84 -39.17 -2.44 26.51
CA PRO A 84 -39.31 -3.43 25.43
C PRO A 84 -38.30 -4.58 25.48
N LEU A 85 -37.14 -4.41 26.14
CA LEU A 85 -36.08 -5.43 26.24
C LEU A 85 -36.34 -6.44 27.37
N ASP A 86 -37.27 -6.16 28.28
CA ASP A 86 -37.66 -7.05 29.38
C ASP A 86 -38.39 -8.32 28.89
N LYS A 87 -38.74 -8.36 27.59
CA LYS A 87 -39.29 -9.54 26.89
C LYS A 87 -38.26 -10.25 26.00
N ALA A 88 -37.00 -9.82 26.00
CA ALA A 88 -35.96 -10.55 25.30
C ALA A 88 -35.71 -11.87 26.06
N ASP A 89 -35.98 -12.97 25.38
CA ASP A 89 -35.86 -14.33 25.90
C ASP A 89 -34.38 -14.64 26.16
N THR A 90 -33.92 -14.31 27.38
CA THR A 90 -32.52 -14.50 27.85
C THR A 90 -32.31 -15.90 28.43
N LEU A 91 -33.30 -16.79 28.30
CA LEU A 91 -33.18 -18.16 28.75
C LEU A 91 -32.29 -18.95 27.77
N PRO A 92 -31.24 -19.63 28.26
CA PRO A 92 -30.42 -20.48 27.41
C PRO A 92 -31.26 -21.60 26.79
N ALA A 93 -31.01 -21.91 25.52
CA ALA A 93 -31.65 -23.03 24.84
C ALA A 93 -31.39 -24.34 25.62
N GLY A 94 -32.45 -25.14 25.82
CA GLY A 94 -32.36 -26.42 26.52
C GLY A 94 -31.33 -27.35 25.87
N LEU A 95 -30.59 -28.10 26.69
CA LEU A 95 -29.64 -29.09 26.18
C LEU A 95 -30.36 -30.13 25.30
N PRO A 96 -29.73 -30.62 24.21
CA PRO A 96 -30.32 -31.68 23.41
C PRO A 96 -30.44 -32.97 24.23
N GLU A 97 -31.66 -33.49 24.34
CA GLU A 97 -31.89 -34.80 24.94
C GLU A 97 -31.51 -35.90 23.94
N THR A 98 -30.47 -36.66 24.25
CA THR A 98 -30.18 -37.91 23.57
C THR A 98 -31.08 -39.00 24.12
N GLY A 99 -31.87 -39.64 23.27
CA GLY A 99 -32.74 -40.76 23.64
C GLY A 99 -31.94 -41.89 24.31
N SER A 100 -32.51 -42.47 25.37
CA SER A 100 -31.95 -43.66 26.01
C SER A 100 -31.97 -44.84 25.02
N PRO A 101 -30.96 -45.73 25.04
CA PRO A 101 -30.96 -46.91 24.20
C PRO A 101 -32.18 -47.78 24.52
N ASP A 102 -32.94 -48.09 23.47
CA ASP A 102 -34.11 -48.95 23.51
C ASP A 102 -33.70 -50.33 24.07
N SER A 103 -34.21 -50.67 25.25
CA SER A 103 -33.87 -51.91 25.98
C SER A 103 -34.60 -53.15 25.42
N GLY A 104 -34.93 -53.13 24.13
CA GLY A 104 -35.75 -54.13 23.45
C GLY A 104 -35.00 -55.24 22.70
N LEU A 105 -33.66 -55.23 22.65
CA LEU A 105 -32.91 -56.29 21.97
C LEU A 105 -32.55 -57.41 22.96
N THR A 106 -33.48 -58.35 23.10
CA THR A 106 -33.26 -59.63 23.76
C THR A 106 -32.26 -60.47 22.96
N ALA A 107 -31.25 -60.99 23.65
CA ALA A 107 -30.26 -61.91 23.09
C ALA A 107 -30.91 -63.25 22.71
N PRO A 108 -30.66 -63.81 21.51
CA PRO A 108 -31.10 -65.15 21.17
C PRO A 108 -30.35 -66.20 21.99
N THR A 109 -31.09 -67.16 22.52
CA THR A 109 -30.64 -68.23 23.39
C THR A 109 -29.94 -69.33 22.59
N GLU A 110 -28.75 -69.75 23.02
CA GLU A 110 -28.12 -71.00 22.58
C GLU A 110 -28.83 -72.21 23.21
N ASN A 111 -29.31 -73.14 22.38
CA ASN A 111 -29.17 -74.59 22.59
C ASN A 111 -29.73 -75.42 21.42
N GLY A 112 -28.89 -76.33 20.91
CA GLY A 112 -29.29 -77.72 20.61
C GLY A 112 -29.71 -78.09 19.18
N ASN A 113 -28.72 -78.48 18.37
CA ASN A 113 -28.72 -79.53 17.33
C ASN A 113 -29.71 -79.52 16.13
N SER A 114 -29.13 -79.21 14.96
CA SER A 114 -29.18 -79.85 13.61
C SER A 114 -30.51 -80.41 13.03
N PRO A 115 -30.77 -80.19 11.72
CA PRO A 115 -30.22 -81.11 10.71
C PRO A 115 -29.75 -80.50 9.37
N ASP A 116 -28.55 -80.96 8.98
CA ASP A 116 -28.02 -81.37 7.65
C ASP A 116 -28.29 -80.61 6.32
N ALA A 117 -27.13 -80.30 5.70
CA ALA A 117 -26.73 -80.51 4.29
C ALA A 117 -26.95 -79.40 3.22
N PRO A 118 -26.13 -79.35 2.15
CA PRO A 118 -24.65 -79.36 2.14
C PRO A 118 -24.03 -78.34 1.14
N ALA A 119 -22.68 -78.25 1.22
CA ALA A 119 -21.72 -77.97 0.14
C ALA A 119 -21.49 -76.53 -0.36
N GLY A 120 -20.22 -76.11 -0.24
CA GLY A 120 -19.64 -74.99 -0.97
C GLY A 120 -18.57 -74.28 -0.14
N ALA A 121 -17.36 -74.82 -0.08
CA ALA A 121 -16.24 -74.15 0.57
C ALA A 121 -15.85 -72.90 -0.23
N ASP A 122 -16.03 -71.73 0.37
CA ASP A 122 -15.28 -70.54 0.00
C ASP A 122 -14.76 -69.89 1.29
N MET A 123 -13.44 -69.76 1.38
CA MET A 123 -12.77 -69.22 2.56
C MET A 123 -12.98 -67.70 2.63
N PRO A 124 -13.22 -67.11 3.82
CA PRO A 124 -13.45 -65.69 3.95
C PRO A 124 -12.19 -64.89 3.63
N VAL A 125 -12.32 -63.96 2.67
CA VAL A 125 -11.35 -62.89 2.41
C VAL A 125 -11.34 -61.93 3.60
N GLN A 126 -10.16 -61.85 4.22
CA GLN A 126 -9.83 -60.93 5.28
C GLN A 126 -9.95 -59.48 4.78
N SER A 127 -10.94 -58.74 5.28
CA SER A 127 -11.15 -57.34 4.92
C SER A 127 -10.23 -56.44 5.74
N ASP A 128 -9.27 -55.85 5.03
CA ASP A 128 -8.64 -54.53 5.18
C ASP A 128 -8.20 -54.05 6.57
N GLN A 129 -6.88 -54.15 6.78
CA GLN A 129 -6.12 -53.28 7.66
C GLN A 129 -6.26 -51.80 7.22
N PRO A 130 -6.31 -50.84 8.15
CA PRO A 130 -6.15 -49.44 7.82
C PRO A 130 -4.82 -49.20 7.10
N GLY A 131 -4.88 -48.67 5.88
CA GLY A 131 -3.71 -48.35 5.07
C GLY A 131 -2.79 -47.35 5.78
N ALA A 132 -1.48 -47.62 5.69
CA ALA A 132 -0.44 -46.74 6.21
C ALA A 132 -0.52 -45.35 5.55
N ALA A 133 -0.29 -44.29 6.34
CA ALA A 133 -0.12 -42.94 5.83
C ALA A 133 1.03 -42.90 4.79
N PRO A 134 0.94 -42.07 3.74
CA PRO A 134 1.99 -41.95 2.73
C PRO A 134 3.32 -41.52 3.39
N GLN A 135 4.39 -42.26 3.10
CA GLN A 135 5.73 -41.92 3.56
C GLN A 135 6.20 -40.64 2.86
N ALA A 136 6.80 -39.72 3.63
CA ALA A 136 7.48 -38.56 3.08
C ALA A 136 8.60 -39.02 2.11
N PRO A 137 8.88 -38.27 1.03
CA PRO A 137 9.95 -38.61 0.10
C PRO A 137 11.28 -38.79 0.85
N VAL A 138 11.91 -39.94 0.63
CA VAL A 138 13.28 -40.19 1.09
C VAL A 138 14.19 -39.21 0.35
N PRO A 139 15.04 -38.42 1.04
CA PRO A 139 16.06 -37.66 0.34
C PRO A 139 16.99 -38.65 -0.37
N ASP A 140 17.27 -38.43 -1.65
CA ASP A 140 18.32 -39.14 -2.37
C ASP A 140 19.66 -38.91 -1.66
N ALA A 141 20.03 -39.85 -0.79
CA ALA A 141 21.38 -40.00 -0.27
C ALA A 141 22.14 -40.92 -1.22
N ASP A 142 22.63 -40.34 -2.32
CA ASP A 142 24.01 -40.48 -2.83
C ASP A 142 24.10 -39.99 -4.28
N LEU A 143 24.19 -38.67 -4.43
CA LEU A 143 25.02 -38.08 -5.48
C LEU A 143 26.15 -37.32 -4.79
N SER A 144 27.20 -38.05 -4.44
CA SER A 144 28.53 -37.48 -4.20
C SER A 144 29.09 -36.94 -5.53
N ILE A 145 28.63 -35.76 -5.94
CA ILE A 145 29.41 -34.88 -6.80
C ILE A 145 30.15 -33.91 -5.90
N SER A 146 31.43 -34.23 -5.72
CA SER A 146 32.42 -33.34 -5.12
C SER A 146 32.49 -32.06 -5.96
N THR A 147 32.16 -30.91 -5.38
CA THR A 147 32.34 -29.58 -5.99
C THR A 147 33.24 -28.68 -5.15
N GLU A 148 34.08 -29.25 -4.29
CA GLU A 148 35.25 -28.54 -3.78
C GLU A 148 36.33 -28.59 -4.88
N PRO A 149 36.78 -27.46 -5.45
CA PRO A 149 37.92 -27.49 -6.34
C PRO A 149 39.13 -28.03 -5.58
N ALA A 150 39.81 -29.04 -6.12
CA ALA A 150 41.09 -29.49 -5.60
C ALA A 150 42.09 -28.32 -5.68
N GLN A 151 42.35 -27.67 -4.54
CA GLN A 151 43.37 -26.64 -4.43
C GLN A 151 44.75 -27.31 -4.60
N PRO A 152 45.57 -26.89 -5.58
CA PRO A 152 46.91 -27.44 -5.75
C PRO A 152 47.76 -27.16 -4.51
N ALA A 153 48.53 -28.16 -4.07
CA ALA A 153 49.53 -27.97 -3.03
C ALA A 153 50.55 -26.89 -3.47
N PRO A 154 50.94 -25.96 -2.59
CA PRO A 154 51.97 -24.98 -2.92
C PRO A 154 53.32 -25.67 -3.17
N PRO A 155 54.14 -25.17 -4.11
CA PRO A 155 55.43 -25.77 -4.41
C PRO A 155 56.39 -25.66 -3.23
N ALA A 156 57.08 -26.78 -2.94
CA ALA A 156 58.18 -26.81 -1.99
C ALA A 156 59.30 -25.86 -2.45
N GLN A 157 59.62 -24.85 -1.65
CA GLN A 157 60.85 -24.08 -1.81
C GLN A 157 62.02 -24.89 -1.25
N PRO A 158 63.18 -24.92 -1.93
CA PRO A 158 64.39 -25.48 -1.37
C PRO A 158 64.94 -24.55 -0.29
N GLU A 159 65.36 -25.15 0.82
CA GLU A 159 66.11 -24.48 1.87
C GLU A 159 67.55 -24.28 1.40
N ASP A 160 68.02 -23.03 1.41
CA ASP A 160 69.45 -22.74 1.55
C ASP A 160 69.66 -21.65 2.61
N SER A 161 70.04 -22.15 3.78
CA SER A 161 71.09 -21.69 4.69
C SER A 161 71.50 -20.21 4.66
N GLY A 162 71.21 -19.50 5.74
CA GLY A 162 71.84 -18.22 6.03
C GLY A 162 71.52 -17.66 7.41
N PHE A 163 72.33 -18.07 8.39
CA PHE A 163 72.58 -17.44 9.70
C PHE A 163 71.94 -18.09 10.94
N ALA A 164 72.83 -18.24 11.93
CA ALA A 164 72.83 -19.20 13.00
C ALA A 164 71.96 -18.81 14.21
N GLN A 165 71.49 -19.86 14.89
CA GLN A 165 70.69 -19.84 16.09
C GLN A 165 71.57 -20.30 17.28
N THR A 166 71.58 -19.54 18.36
CA THR A 166 71.94 -20.01 19.71
C THR A 166 70.85 -19.55 20.70
N ALA A 167 70.22 -20.53 21.34
CA ALA A 167 69.23 -20.40 22.43
C ALA A 167 69.95 -20.27 23.80
N PRO A 168 69.29 -20.34 25.01
CA PRO A 168 67.88 -20.31 25.45
C PRO A 168 67.71 -19.31 26.66
N PRO A 169 66.75 -19.37 27.64
CA PRO A 169 65.65 -20.31 27.89
C PRO A 169 64.26 -19.77 28.36
N ASN A 170 63.28 -20.65 28.16
CA ASN A 170 62.10 -21.03 28.97
C ASN A 170 61.60 -20.11 30.11
N VAL A 171 60.34 -19.68 30.02
CA VAL A 171 59.47 -19.38 31.17
C VAL A 171 58.01 -19.72 30.83
N THR A 172 57.47 -20.66 31.62
CA THR A 172 56.05 -20.96 31.83
C THR A 172 55.27 -19.71 32.21
N THR A 173 54.07 -19.47 31.66
CA THR A 173 53.05 -18.61 32.27
C THR A 173 51.65 -19.04 31.83
N ASP A 174 50.79 -19.13 32.85
CA ASP A 174 49.37 -19.46 32.89
C ASP A 174 48.48 -18.83 31.81
N GLU A 175 47.51 -19.63 31.38
CA GLU A 175 46.32 -19.26 30.62
C GLU A 175 45.26 -18.69 31.57
N PRO A 176 44.71 -17.48 31.34
CA PRO A 176 43.60 -16.98 32.13
C PRO A 176 42.25 -17.49 31.58
N VAL A 177 41.55 -18.22 32.44
CA VAL A 177 40.15 -18.65 32.29
C VAL A 177 39.24 -17.42 32.15
N GLN A 178 38.49 -17.34 31.05
CA GLN A 178 37.41 -16.37 30.89
C GLN A 178 36.19 -16.75 31.75
N PRO A 179 35.56 -15.81 32.46
CA PRO A 179 34.40 -16.09 33.30
C PRO A 179 33.13 -16.28 32.45
N VAL A 180 32.38 -17.33 32.79
CA VAL A 180 31.03 -17.64 32.32
C VAL A 180 30.05 -16.57 32.86
N PRO A 181 29.16 -15.97 32.05
CA PRO A 181 28.13 -15.08 32.57
C PRO A 181 27.05 -15.87 33.34
N PRO A 182 26.52 -15.34 34.46
CA PRO A 182 25.52 -16.04 35.25
C PRO A 182 24.16 -16.11 34.53
N LYS A 183 23.52 -17.26 34.68
CA LYS A 183 22.11 -17.52 34.38
C LYS A 183 21.24 -16.62 35.25
N ALA A 184 20.48 -15.71 34.63
CA ALA A 184 19.52 -14.86 35.33
C ALA A 184 18.25 -15.66 35.68
N GLU A 185 17.89 -15.67 36.95
CA GLU A 185 16.57 -16.03 37.44
C GLU A 185 15.54 -14.94 37.09
N PRO A 186 14.25 -15.27 36.92
CA PRO A 186 13.22 -14.33 36.50
C PRO A 186 12.88 -13.33 37.60
N ILE A 187 12.98 -12.04 37.28
CA ILE A 187 12.51 -10.93 38.13
C ILE A 187 10.97 -10.88 38.01
N PRO A 188 10.20 -10.81 39.12
CA PRO A 188 8.76 -10.61 39.05
C PRO A 188 8.46 -9.19 38.55
N VAL A 189 7.73 -9.10 37.44
CA VAL A 189 7.19 -7.84 36.91
C VAL A 189 6.15 -7.26 37.88
N PRO A 190 6.21 -5.97 38.23
CA PRO A 190 5.09 -5.32 38.89
C PRO A 190 3.93 -5.21 37.90
N VAL A 191 2.77 -5.78 38.26
CA VAL A 191 1.51 -5.58 37.55
C VAL A 191 1.11 -4.12 37.70
N VAL A 192 1.27 -3.34 36.63
CA VAL A 192 0.58 -2.06 36.47
C VAL A 192 -0.77 -2.37 35.86
N ILE A 193 -1.82 -2.28 36.68
CA ILE A 193 -3.21 -2.32 36.23
C ILE A 193 -3.47 -0.98 35.54
N VAL A 194 -3.46 -0.98 34.20
CA VAL A 194 -4.04 0.11 33.41
C VAL A 194 -5.51 -0.25 33.20
N PRO A 195 -6.47 0.55 33.68
CA PRO A 195 -7.88 0.29 33.42
C PRO A 195 -8.17 0.45 31.93
N LEU A 196 -8.87 -0.54 31.38
CA LEU A 196 -9.41 -0.56 30.02
C LEU A 196 -10.44 0.58 29.88
N PRO A 197 -10.40 1.41 28.83
CA PRO A 197 -11.59 2.09 28.35
C PRO A 197 -12.46 1.07 27.63
N ASP A 198 -13.67 0.84 28.14
CA ASP A 198 -14.76 0.21 27.40
C ASP A 198 -15.20 1.17 26.30
N ASP A 199 -15.00 0.78 25.04
CA ASP A 199 -15.73 1.32 23.90
C ASP A 199 -16.00 0.17 22.93
N GLN A 200 -17.14 -0.49 23.16
CA GLN A 200 -17.76 -1.36 22.16
C GLN A 200 -18.48 -0.47 21.15
N VAL A 201 -17.84 -0.27 19.99
CA VAL A 201 -18.53 0.21 18.79
C VAL A 201 -19.23 -0.99 18.18
N GLU A 202 -20.54 -1.04 18.35
CA GLU A 202 -21.42 -2.06 17.78
C GLU A 202 -21.61 -1.79 16.28
N GLN A 203 -21.38 -2.83 15.49
CA GLN A 203 -21.52 -2.87 14.04
C GLN A 203 -22.90 -3.47 13.71
N PRO A 204 -23.82 -2.77 13.02
CA PRO A 204 -25.05 -3.41 12.57
C PRO A 204 -24.79 -4.22 11.29
N ALA A 205 -25.22 -5.48 11.32
CA ALA A 205 -25.37 -6.37 10.17
C ALA A 205 -26.71 -6.09 9.45
N PRO A 206 -26.89 -6.56 8.20
CA PRO A 206 -27.91 -6.05 7.28
C PRO A 206 -29.27 -6.72 7.49
N GLU A 207 -30.34 -5.92 7.48
CA GLU A 207 -31.71 -6.42 7.41
C GLU A 207 -32.12 -6.69 5.95
N ASP A 208 -32.58 -7.92 5.73
CA ASP A 208 -33.37 -8.36 4.58
C ASP A 208 -34.67 -7.55 4.48
N ALA A 209 -34.96 -7.01 3.29
CA ALA A 209 -36.28 -6.48 2.95
C ALA A 209 -36.72 -7.02 1.60
N THR A 210 -37.57 -8.04 1.61
CA THR A 210 -38.48 -8.39 0.52
C THR A 210 -39.73 -7.51 0.57
N PRO A 211 -40.43 -7.29 -0.56
CA PRO A 211 -41.44 -6.25 -0.70
C PRO A 211 -42.86 -6.77 -0.47
N ASP A 212 -43.73 -5.95 0.14
CA ASP A 212 -45.18 -6.09 0.04
C ASP A 212 -45.87 -4.71 0.02
N ALA A 213 -47.06 -4.68 -0.55
CA ALA A 213 -47.60 -3.62 -1.38
C ALA A 213 -48.70 -2.73 -0.74
N GLU A 214 -49.03 -1.68 -1.50
CA GLU A 214 -50.29 -0.90 -1.55
C GLU A 214 -50.73 -0.04 -0.33
N GLU A 215 -50.84 1.27 -0.58
CA GLU A 215 -52.12 1.98 -0.82
C GLU A 215 -52.06 3.42 -0.27
N GLY A 216 -52.41 4.42 -1.09
CA GLY A 216 -52.75 5.76 -0.58
C GLY A 216 -52.29 6.96 -1.40
N ALA A 217 -52.80 7.11 -2.63
CA ALA A 217 -52.68 8.35 -3.39
C ALA A 217 -53.90 9.28 -3.18
N PRO A 218 -53.72 10.60 -3.06
CA PRO A 218 -54.72 11.60 -3.44
C PRO A 218 -54.29 12.42 -4.68
N PRO A 219 -55.24 13.13 -5.34
CA PRO A 219 -55.27 13.24 -6.79
C PRO A 219 -54.58 14.50 -7.36
N ALA A 220 -54.13 14.39 -8.61
CA ALA A 220 -53.66 15.49 -9.44
C ALA A 220 -54.82 16.21 -10.17
N PRO A 221 -54.76 17.55 -10.34
CA PRO A 221 -55.65 18.26 -11.26
C PRO A 221 -55.16 18.19 -12.72
N ARG A 222 -56.11 18.12 -13.65
CA ARG A 222 -55.92 18.10 -15.10
C ARG A 222 -55.89 19.52 -15.69
N ALA A 223 -54.99 19.66 -16.67
CA ALA A 223 -55.11 20.37 -17.95
C ALA A 223 -55.31 21.90 -17.99
N GLY A 224 -54.35 22.57 -18.64
CA GLY A 224 -54.47 23.93 -19.17
C GLY A 224 -53.32 24.25 -20.15
N GLU A 225 -53.69 24.31 -21.43
CA GLU A 225 -53.16 25.16 -22.52
C GLU A 225 -51.71 25.10 -23.06
N ALA A 226 -51.70 24.85 -24.37
CA ALA A 226 -50.69 24.95 -25.40
C ALA A 226 -50.02 26.35 -25.61
N VAL A 227 -48.68 26.31 -25.80
CA VAL A 227 -47.83 26.93 -26.87
C VAL A 227 -47.69 28.49 -26.84
N PRO A 228 -46.48 29.13 -27.02
CA PRO A 228 -45.49 28.82 -28.06
C PRO A 228 -43.98 28.85 -27.72
N LEU A 229 -43.22 28.10 -28.53
CA LEU A 229 -41.76 28.17 -28.63
C LEU A 229 -41.30 29.41 -29.43
N PRO A 230 -40.12 29.98 -29.14
CA PRO A 230 -39.53 31.05 -29.96
C PRO A 230 -38.96 30.51 -31.28
N SER A 231 -39.29 31.21 -32.37
CA SER A 231 -38.70 31.05 -33.69
C SER A 231 -37.27 31.60 -33.72
N VAL A 232 -36.30 30.77 -34.12
CA VAL A 232 -34.99 31.24 -34.61
C VAL A 232 -35.04 31.20 -36.13
N THR A 233 -34.92 32.39 -36.72
CA THR A 233 -34.79 32.59 -38.16
C THR A 233 -33.31 32.86 -38.40
N ASP A 234 -32.64 32.04 -39.21
CA ASP A 234 -31.45 32.49 -39.94
C ASP A 234 -31.35 31.74 -41.28
N PRO A 235 -30.97 32.40 -42.39
CA PRO A 235 -31.05 31.84 -43.73
C PRO A 235 -29.71 31.28 -44.25
N ALA A 236 -29.85 30.37 -45.22
CA ALA A 236 -28.89 30.05 -46.29
C ALA A 236 -27.62 29.23 -45.97
N ALA A 237 -27.73 27.91 -46.19
CA ALA A 237 -26.68 27.06 -46.77
C ALA A 237 -27.34 25.88 -47.54
N PRO A 238 -26.71 25.35 -48.61
CA PRO A 238 -27.42 24.71 -49.71
C PRO A 238 -27.85 23.27 -49.46
N ASP A 239 -28.87 22.94 -50.24
CA ASP A 239 -29.75 21.79 -50.30
C ASP A 239 -29.05 20.58 -50.92
N GLU A 240 -28.74 19.55 -50.13
CA GLU A 240 -28.61 18.18 -50.62
C GLU A 240 -28.73 17.20 -49.44
N ALA A 241 -29.63 16.23 -49.57
CA ALA A 241 -29.97 15.17 -48.61
C ALA A 241 -31.08 15.46 -47.56
N ARG A 242 -32.21 16.04 -47.99
CA ARG A 242 -33.50 15.79 -47.31
C ARG A 242 -34.22 14.59 -47.95
N PRO A 243 -34.62 13.55 -47.19
CA PRO A 243 -35.39 12.44 -47.74
C PRO A 243 -36.77 12.91 -48.20
N ARG A 244 -37.15 12.59 -49.44
CA ARG A 244 -38.50 12.86 -49.95
C ARG A 244 -39.47 11.79 -49.44
N ILE A 245 -40.64 12.26 -49.00
CA ILE A 245 -41.78 11.42 -48.62
C ILE A 245 -42.18 10.56 -49.84
N GLY A 246 -42.20 9.23 -49.68
CA GLY A 246 -42.54 8.27 -50.73
C GLY A 246 -41.47 7.23 -51.08
N THR A 247 -40.30 7.25 -50.41
CA THR A 247 -39.27 6.22 -50.62
C THR A 247 -39.57 4.99 -49.74
N PRO A 248 -39.71 3.77 -50.29
CA PRO A 248 -39.94 2.58 -49.46
C PRO A 248 -38.69 2.28 -48.61
N VAL A 249 -38.92 1.97 -47.33
CA VAL A 249 -37.88 1.54 -46.39
C VAL A 249 -37.34 0.17 -46.82
N GLY A 250 -36.07 0.11 -47.17
CA GLY A 250 -35.36 -1.15 -47.43
C GLY A 250 -35.18 -1.94 -46.12
N THR A 251 -35.43 -3.25 -46.18
CA THR A 251 -35.24 -4.18 -45.06
C THR A 251 -33.76 -4.36 -44.74
N LEU A 252 -33.41 -4.52 -43.46
CA LEU A 252 -32.04 -4.57 -42.89
C LEU A 252 -31.21 -5.81 -43.31
N THR A 253 -31.60 -6.52 -44.37
CA THR A 253 -30.95 -7.75 -44.85
C THR A 253 -30.30 -7.62 -46.22
N ASP A 254 -30.28 -6.41 -46.81
CA ASP A 254 -29.75 -6.17 -48.16
C ASP A 254 -28.53 -5.24 -48.18
N ARG A 255 -27.70 -5.29 -47.12
CA ARG A 255 -26.35 -4.73 -47.15
C ARG A 255 -25.36 -5.84 -47.48
N ALA A 256 -25.19 -6.05 -48.78
CA ALA A 256 -24.13 -6.85 -49.33
C ALA A 256 -22.76 -6.38 -48.79
N GLU A 257 -21.90 -7.36 -48.53
CA GLU A 257 -20.49 -7.22 -48.17
C GLU A 257 -19.75 -6.36 -49.20
N THR A 258 -19.67 -5.06 -48.92
CA THR A 258 -18.49 -4.29 -49.28
C THR A 258 -17.75 -4.01 -47.98
N ALA A 259 -16.64 -4.73 -47.78
CA ALA A 259 -15.61 -4.37 -46.83
C ALA A 259 -15.02 -3.02 -47.25
N GLN A 260 -15.76 -1.94 -46.96
CA GLN A 260 -15.17 -0.64 -46.75
C GLN A 260 -14.39 -0.77 -45.46
N THR A 261 -13.06 -0.84 -45.61
CA THR A 261 -12.14 -0.54 -44.52
C THR A 261 -12.53 0.84 -44.01
N ALA A 262 -13.36 0.85 -42.96
CA ALA A 262 -13.58 2.05 -42.18
C ALA A 262 -12.18 2.57 -41.81
N PRO A 263 -11.90 3.87 -41.96
CA PRO A 263 -10.65 4.40 -41.45
C PRO A 263 -10.57 3.95 -39.99
N VAL A 264 -9.47 3.28 -39.63
CA VAL A 264 -9.16 3.02 -38.23
C VAL A 264 -9.12 4.40 -37.60
N VAL A 265 -10.19 4.76 -36.89
CA VAL A 265 -10.20 5.93 -36.03
C VAL A 265 -9.16 5.59 -34.99
N MET A 266 -7.95 6.12 -35.15
CA MET A 266 -6.93 6.04 -34.13
C MET A 266 -7.50 6.80 -32.94
N THR A 267 -8.06 6.06 -31.97
CA THR A 267 -8.42 6.63 -30.69
C THR A 267 -7.15 7.29 -30.15
N PRO A 268 -7.19 8.58 -29.77
CA PRO A 268 -6.02 9.22 -29.18
C PRO A 268 -5.56 8.39 -27.98
N ALA A 269 -4.24 8.18 -27.87
CA ALA A 269 -3.67 7.43 -26.77
C ALA A 269 -4.09 8.09 -25.45
N THR A 270 -4.58 7.27 -24.53
CA THR A 270 -4.95 7.72 -23.18
C THR A 270 -3.71 8.14 -22.39
N PRO A 271 -3.82 8.97 -21.34
CA PRO A 271 -2.72 9.22 -20.42
C PRO A 271 -2.09 7.94 -19.85
N PHE A 272 -2.91 6.93 -19.54
CA PHE A 272 -2.45 5.61 -19.14
C PHE A 272 -1.51 4.96 -20.18
N GLU A 273 -1.83 5.06 -21.47
CA GLU A 273 -0.97 4.52 -22.53
C GLU A 273 0.25 5.39 -22.82
N THR A 274 0.09 6.71 -22.71
CA THR A 274 1.11 7.71 -23.05
C THR A 274 2.26 7.74 -22.04
N TYR A 275 1.94 7.63 -20.75
CA TYR A 275 2.93 7.74 -19.67
C TYR A 275 3.38 6.41 -19.09
N ALA A 276 2.79 5.30 -19.54
CA ALA A 276 3.23 3.96 -19.17
C ALA A 276 4.64 3.66 -19.68
N GLU A 277 5.48 3.13 -18.80
CA GLU A 277 6.81 2.68 -19.19
C GLU A 277 6.75 1.37 -19.98
N PRO A 278 7.55 1.24 -21.07
CA PRO A 278 7.63 -0.02 -21.81
C PRO A 278 8.12 -1.16 -20.92
N PHE A 279 7.45 -2.30 -20.99
CA PHE A 279 7.82 -3.49 -20.24
C PHE A 279 7.68 -4.74 -21.11
N ALA A 280 8.68 -5.61 -21.04
CA ALA A 280 8.71 -6.88 -21.76
C ALA A 280 8.96 -8.02 -20.77
N ASN A 281 8.15 -9.07 -20.90
CA ASN A 281 8.25 -10.28 -20.08
C ASN A 281 8.34 -11.53 -20.99
N PRO A 282 9.45 -11.70 -21.74
CA PRO A 282 9.59 -12.78 -22.72
C PRO A 282 9.59 -14.18 -22.07
N GLU A 283 9.97 -14.26 -20.81
CA GLU A 283 10.01 -15.51 -20.04
C GLU A 283 8.65 -15.88 -19.43
N GLY A 284 7.63 -15.02 -19.57
CA GLY A 284 6.29 -15.26 -19.02
C GLY A 284 6.28 -15.42 -17.50
N LYS A 285 7.22 -14.78 -16.80
CA LYS A 285 7.31 -14.86 -15.33
C LYS A 285 6.12 -14.16 -14.67
N PRO A 286 5.73 -14.54 -13.45
CA PRO A 286 4.74 -13.79 -12.70
C PRO A 286 5.17 -12.34 -12.52
N VAL A 287 4.25 -11.39 -12.73
CA VAL A 287 4.56 -9.95 -12.73
C VAL A 287 4.36 -9.38 -11.32
N MET A 288 5.31 -8.56 -10.88
CA MET A 288 5.21 -7.85 -9.60
C MET A 288 5.65 -6.40 -9.78
N ALA A 289 4.85 -5.46 -9.30
CA ALA A 289 5.19 -4.04 -9.26
C ALA A 289 5.45 -3.57 -7.84
N ILE A 290 6.38 -2.62 -7.70
CA ILE A 290 6.71 -1.96 -6.43
C ILE A 290 6.46 -0.47 -6.59
N VAL A 291 5.52 0.06 -5.80
CA VAL A 291 5.16 1.48 -5.79
C VAL A 291 5.64 2.10 -4.48
N LEU A 292 6.36 3.23 -4.59
CA LEU A 292 6.86 3.99 -3.45
C LEU A 292 6.10 5.31 -3.31
N ILE A 293 5.52 5.54 -2.14
CA ILE A 293 4.85 6.79 -1.80
C ILE A 293 5.90 7.86 -1.49
N ASP A 294 5.85 8.97 -2.22
CA ASP A 294 6.61 10.19 -1.98
C ASP A 294 5.66 11.34 -1.63
N ARG A 295 5.75 11.81 -0.38
CA ARG A 295 5.00 12.99 0.09
C ARG A 295 5.79 14.30 -0.03
N GLY A 296 6.97 14.24 -0.64
CA GLY A 296 7.90 15.38 -0.77
C GLY A 296 8.75 15.64 0.48
N ASP A 297 8.69 14.77 1.48
CA ASP A 297 9.51 14.82 2.70
C ASP A 297 10.79 13.96 2.58
N SER A 298 10.93 13.19 1.50
CA SER A 298 12.06 12.30 1.34
C SER A 298 13.37 13.05 1.07
N LYS A 299 14.41 12.64 1.80
CA LYS A 299 15.80 13.12 1.61
C LYS A 299 16.60 12.27 0.63
N ILE A 300 15.97 11.27 0.02
CA ILE A 300 16.63 10.31 -0.86
C ILE A 300 16.79 10.96 -2.25
N GLY A 301 18.04 11.08 -2.69
CA GLY A 301 18.38 11.61 -4.01
C GLY A 301 17.95 10.67 -5.13
N ILE A 302 17.66 11.23 -6.30
CA ILE A 302 17.28 10.45 -7.49
C ILE A 302 18.41 9.52 -7.93
N GLU A 303 19.66 9.87 -7.64
CA GLU A 303 20.85 9.09 -7.97
C GLU A 303 20.84 7.71 -7.31
N ALA A 304 20.37 7.64 -6.05
CA ALA A 304 20.21 6.38 -5.35
C ALA A 304 19.11 5.52 -6.00
N LEU A 305 18.04 6.16 -6.46
CA LEU A 305 16.89 5.50 -7.09
C LEU A 305 17.23 5.00 -8.51
N SER A 306 17.95 5.78 -9.31
CA SER A 306 18.38 5.40 -10.66
C SER A 306 19.37 4.22 -10.67
N SER A 307 19.98 3.90 -9.52
CA SER A 307 20.88 2.74 -9.38
C SER A 307 20.15 1.41 -9.14
N PHE A 308 18.82 1.42 -9.01
CA PHE A 308 18.05 0.22 -8.74
C PHE A 308 18.15 -0.78 -9.90
N PRO A 309 18.32 -2.09 -9.60
CA PRO A 309 18.50 -3.10 -10.63
C PRO A 309 17.20 -3.51 -11.36
N TYR A 310 16.09 -2.87 -11.04
CA TYR A 310 14.75 -3.15 -11.58
C TYR A 310 13.88 -1.90 -11.52
N PRO A 311 12.79 -1.83 -12.31
CA PRO A 311 11.91 -0.67 -12.34
C PRO A 311 11.17 -0.49 -11.01
N LEU A 312 10.99 0.77 -10.63
CA LEU A 312 10.15 1.22 -9.53
C LEU A 312 9.12 2.22 -10.07
N SER A 313 7.95 2.26 -9.44
CA SER A 313 6.95 3.31 -9.69
C SER A 313 6.82 4.20 -8.44
N PHE A 314 6.47 5.47 -8.63
CA PHE A 314 6.34 6.43 -7.53
C PHE A 314 4.92 6.99 -7.46
N ALA A 315 4.29 6.93 -6.30
CA ALA A 315 3.04 7.62 -6.04
C ALA A 315 3.34 8.96 -5.36
N VAL A 316 3.12 10.06 -6.08
CA VAL A 316 3.48 11.41 -5.65
C VAL A 316 2.25 12.13 -5.14
N ASP A 317 2.37 12.73 -3.96
CA ASP A 317 1.32 13.57 -3.38
C ASP A 317 1.25 14.92 -4.11
N ALA A 318 0.12 15.19 -4.77
CA ALA A 318 -0.14 16.46 -5.45
C ALA A 318 -0.36 17.64 -4.51
N THR A 319 -0.70 17.38 -3.24
CA THR A 319 -0.87 18.43 -2.22
C THR A 319 0.48 18.88 -1.65
N SER A 320 1.55 18.13 -1.89
CA SER A 320 2.90 18.52 -1.53
C SER A 320 3.38 19.70 -2.38
N PRO A 321 3.98 20.75 -1.78
CA PRO A 321 4.60 21.84 -2.55
C PRO A 321 5.70 21.37 -3.51
N MET A 322 6.24 20.17 -3.29
CA MET A 322 7.26 19.54 -4.12
C MET A 322 6.71 18.55 -5.14
N GLY A 323 5.38 18.32 -5.19
CA GLY A 323 4.76 17.28 -6.00
C GLY A 323 5.12 17.37 -7.49
N GLN A 324 4.93 18.54 -8.10
CA GLN A 324 5.25 18.74 -9.52
C GLN A 324 6.75 18.57 -9.81
N ALA A 325 7.61 19.10 -8.94
CA ALA A 325 9.06 18.96 -9.07
C ALA A 325 9.51 17.50 -8.90
N ALA A 326 8.90 16.76 -7.98
CA ALA A 326 9.14 15.34 -7.76
C ALA A 326 8.71 14.51 -8.97
N MET A 327 7.51 14.73 -9.51
CA MET A 327 7.02 14.07 -10.73
C MET A 327 7.98 14.30 -11.90
N ALA A 328 8.34 15.55 -12.18
CA ALA A 328 9.25 15.88 -13.28
C ALA A 328 10.63 15.19 -13.10
N ARG A 329 11.14 15.13 -11.87
CA ARG A 329 12.38 14.43 -11.52
C ARG A 329 12.29 12.92 -11.79
N TYR A 330 11.19 12.28 -11.38
CA TYR A 330 10.99 10.84 -11.60
C TYR A 330 10.80 10.50 -13.07
N ARG A 331 9.96 11.25 -13.79
CA ARG A 331 9.74 11.06 -15.24
C ARG A 331 11.02 11.26 -16.04
N LYS A 332 11.83 12.28 -15.71
CA LYS A 332 13.14 12.50 -16.35
C LYS A 332 14.12 11.34 -16.12
N ALA A 333 14.00 10.66 -14.98
CA ALA A 333 14.81 9.48 -14.65
C ALA A 333 14.23 8.17 -15.24
N GLY A 334 13.13 8.22 -16.00
CA GLY A 334 12.48 7.05 -16.60
C GLY A 334 11.64 6.24 -15.62
N PHE A 335 11.24 6.82 -14.49
CA PHE A 335 10.33 6.17 -13.56
C PHE A 335 8.88 6.53 -13.87
N GLU A 336 8.00 5.55 -13.70
CA GLU A 336 6.57 5.72 -13.83
C GLU A 336 6.00 6.40 -12.59
N VAL A 337 5.07 7.35 -12.78
CA VAL A 337 4.50 8.15 -11.70
C VAL A 337 2.99 7.98 -11.63
N LEU A 338 2.47 7.80 -10.42
CA LEU A 338 1.06 7.86 -10.07
C LEU A 338 0.79 9.11 -9.24
N ALA A 339 -0.42 9.64 -9.31
CA ALA A 339 -0.88 10.62 -8.34
C ALA A 339 -1.40 9.91 -7.08
N LEU A 340 -0.88 10.27 -5.92
CA LEU A 340 -1.46 9.86 -4.64
C LEU A 340 -2.65 10.78 -4.32
N SER A 341 -3.79 10.20 -3.94
CA SER A 341 -4.99 10.98 -3.63
C SER A 341 -5.75 10.42 -2.43
N ASP A 342 -6.08 11.31 -1.51
CA ASP A 342 -6.94 11.09 -0.35
C ASP A 342 -8.12 12.07 -0.41
N ILE A 343 -9.34 11.57 -0.39
CA ILE A 343 -10.55 12.40 -0.35
C ILE A 343 -10.95 12.62 1.11
N PRO A 344 -11.10 13.88 1.59
CA PRO A 344 -11.52 14.16 2.95
C PRO A 344 -12.82 13.45 3.35
N LEU A 345 -12.92 13.04 4.61
CA LEU A 345 -14.13 12.40 5.12
C LEU A 345 -15.34 13.33 5.02
N GLY A 346 -16.47 12.80 4.54
CA GLY A 346 -17.69 13.58 4.33
C GLY A 346 -17.69 14.47 3.08
N ALA A 347 -16.67 14.36 2.22
CA ALA A 347 -16.66 15.04 0.93
C ALA A 347 -17.81 14.59 0.04
N THR A 348 -18.38 15.52 -0.72
CA THR A 348 -19.41 15.20 -1.72
C THR A 348 -18.78 14.73 -3.03
N PRO A 349 -19.56 14.18 -3.98
CA PRO A 349 -19.09 13.91 -5.33
C PRO A 349 -18.53 15.16 -6.03
N ALA A 350 -19.13 16.35 -5.80
CA ALA A 350 -18.64 17.59 -6.39
C ALA A 350 -17.26 18.00 -5.84
N ASP A 351 -17.06 17.84 -4.52
CA ASP A 351 -15.75 18.08 -3.89
C ASP A 351 -14.70 17.09 -4.39
N THR A 352 -15.08 15.82 -4.51
CA THR A 352 -14.25 14.75 -5.08
C THR A 352 -13.81 15.10 -6.50
N GLU A 353 -14.72 15.58 -7.33
CA GLU A 353 -14.41 15.99 -8.69
C GLU A 353 -13.44 17.16 -8.74
N MET A 354 -13.70 18.19 -7.93
CA MET A 354 -12.83 19.36 -7.86
C MET A 354 -11.41 18.97 -7.44
N LEU A 355 -11.29 18.15 -6.40
CA LEU A 355 -10.00 17.70 -5.87
C LEU A 355 -9.25 16.84 -6.88
N LEU A 356 -9.90 15.81 -7.44
CA LEU A 356 -9.26 14.89 -8.37
C LEU A 356 -8.84 15.59 -9.67
N ARG A 357 -9.68 16.48 -10.22
CA ARG A 357 -9.31 17.29 -11.39
C ARG A 357 -8.23 18.31 -11.08
N ALA A 358 -8.10 18.78 -9.83
CA ALA A 358 -6.97 19.61 -9.42
C ALA A 358 -5.67 18.79 -9.35
N THR A 359 -5.72 17.61 -8.72
CA THR A 359 -4.60 16.65 -8.66
C THR A 359 -4.05 16.32 -10.05
N LEU A 360 -4.92 15.97 -11.01
CA LEU A 360 -4.49 15.63 -12.38
C LEU A 360 -3.95 16.83 -13.17
N ARG A 361 -4.36 18.06 -12.84
CA ARG A 361 -3.79 19.27 -13.44
C ARG A 361 -2.42 19.62 -12.87
N GLU A 362 -2.22 19.37 -11.58
CA GLU A 362 -0.95 19.58 -10.90
C GLU A 362 0.10 18.56 -11.35
N LEU A 363 -0.32 17.31 -11.52
CA LEU A 363 0.51 16.19 -11.96
C LEU A 363 0.05 15.66 -13.34
N PRO A 364 0.34 16.37 -14.44
CA PRO A 364 -0.17 16.02 -15.77
C PRO A 364 0.44 14.78 -16.41
N GLU A 365 1.57 14.28 -15.92
CA GLU A 365 2.31 13.14 -16.50
C GLU A 365 2.18 11.86 -15.66
N VAL A 366 1.03 11.68 -15.00
CA VAL A 366 0.75 10.46 -14.21
C VAL A 366 0.04 9.42 -15.05
N VAL A 367 0.36 8.15 -14.82
CA VAL A 367 -0.26 7.02 -15.51
C VAL A 367 -1.60 6.62 -14.87
N ALA A 368 -1.70 6.81 -13.55
CA ALA A 368 -2.80 6.32 -12.73
C ALA A 368 -2.94 7.17 -11.45
N VAL A 369 -4.08 7.03 -10.80
CA VAL A 369 -4.31 7.54 -9.44
C VAL A 369 -4.24 6.38 -8.46
N MET A 370 -3.47 6.53 -7.40
CA MET A 370 -3.37 5.58 -6.30
C MET A 370 -4.07 6.14 -5.07
N GLU A 371 -4.87 5.30 -4.43
CA GLU A 371 -5.45 5.58 -3.13
C GLU A 371 -4.35 5.86 -2.10
N GLY A 372 -4.51 6.97 -1.38
CA GLY A 372 -3.65 7.31 -0.26
C GLY A 372 -3.91 6.44 0.97
N ASP A 373 -2.93 6.43 1.87
CA ASP A 373 -2.95 5.72 3.15
C ASP A 373 -3.58 6.57 4.28
N GLY A 374 -4.30 7.63 3.93
CA GLY A 374 -5.08 8.47 4.83
C GLY A 374 -6.57 8.11 4.81
N SER A 375 -7.41 9.03 4.33
CA SER A 375 -8.86 8.81 4.18
C SER A 375 -9.21 8.01 2.92
N GLY A 376 -8.29 7.90 1.97
CA GLY A 376 -8.40 7.07 0.77
C GLY A 376 -9.42 7.58 -0.25
N LEU A 377 -9.82 6.67 -1.13
CA LEU A 377 -10.75 6.91 -2.25
C LEU A 377 -12.04 6.11 -2.09
N GLN A 378 -12.10 5.26 -1.05
CA GLN A 378 -13.18 4.32 -0.79
C GLN A 378 -14.00 4.68 0.45
N SER A 379 -14.06 5.97 0.83
CA SER A 379 -14.81 6.45 2.01
C SER A 379 -16.28 6.06 1.94
N ASP A 380 -16.92 6.32 0.81
CA ASP A 380 -18.27 5.89 0.48
C ASP A 380 -18.43 5.54 -1.01
N LYS A 381 -19.62 5.03 -1.35
CA LYS A 381 -19.94 4.62 -2.72
C LYS A 381 -19.98 5.80 -3.69
N ALA A 382 -20.53 6.95 -3.29
CA ALA A 382 -20.68 8.11 -4.17
C ALA A 382 -19.32 8.71 -4.54
N VAL A 383 -18.38 8.77 -3.58
CA VAL A 383 -16.98 9.15 -3.81
C VAL A 383 -16.30 8.15 -4.77
N SER A 384 -16.41 6.85 -4.50
CA SER A 384 -15.78 5.81 -5.33
C SER A 384 -16.31 5.81 -6.78
N ASP A 385 -17.63 5.98 -6.94
CA ASP A 385 -18.28 6.07 -8.25
C ASP A 385 -17.81 7.32 -9.01
N GLN A 386 -17.70 8.47 -8.31
CA GLN A 386 -17.25 9.71 -8.92
C GLN A 386 -15.79 9.63 -9.37
N VAL A 387 -14.90 9.08 -8.53
CA VAL A 387 -13.49 8.81 -8.89
C VAL A 387 -13.44 7.94 -10.15
N THR A 388 -14.21 6.86 -10.17
CA THR A 388 -14.30 5.95 -11.33
C THR A 388 -14.74 6.68 -12.59
N GLY A 389 -15.78 7.50 -12.51
CA GLY A 389 -16.29 8.27 -13.66
C GLY A 389 -15.24 9.20 -14.25
N ILE A 390 -14.52 9.93 -13.39
CA ILE A 390 -13.48 10.89 -13.82
C ILE A 390 -12.28 10.16 -14.44
N LEU A 391 -11.85 9.03 -13.85
CA LEU A 391 -10.70 8.29 -14.39
C LEU A 391 -11.04 7.58 -15.70
N SER A 392 -12.28 7.13 -15.87
CA SER A 392 -12.80 6.61 -17.14
C SER A 392 -12.83 7.70 -18.22
N GLU A 393 -13.31 8.91 -17.88
CA GLU A 393 -13.35 10.07 -18.77
C GLU A 393 -11.94 10.53 -19.18
N THR A 394 -11.01 10.58 -18.22
CA THR A 394 -9.66 11.12 -18.43
C THR A 394 -8.67 10.08 -18.95
N GLY A 395 -9.00 8.78 -18.90
CA GLY A 395 -8.14 7.70 -19.39
C GLY A 395 -6.94 7.38 -18.49
N HIS A 396 -7.10 7.52 -17.17
CA HIS A 396 -6.07 7.15 -16.18
C HIS A 396 -6.39 5.80 -15.54
N GLY A 397 -5.36 5.08 -15.08
CA GLY A 397 -5.54 3.88 -14.26
C GLY A 397 -5.93 4.20 -12.82
N LEU A 398 -6.33 3.16 -12.07
CA LEU A 398 -6.70 3.26 -10.65
C LEU A 398 -6.03 2.15 -9.83
N VAL A 399 -5.39 2.51 -8.73
CA VAL A 399 -4.81 1.56 -7.76
C VAL A 399 -5.45 1.81 -6.39
N LEU A 400 -6.10 0.80 -5.82
CA LEU A 400 -6.81 0.90 -4.54
C LEU A 400 -6.19 -0.02 -3.49
N PHE A 401 -6.29 0.35 -2.22
CA PHE A 401 -6.00 -0.57 -1.13
C PHE A 401 -7.10 -1.63 -0.99
N PRO A 402 -6.78 -2.83 -0.48
CA PRO A 402 -7.75 -3.91 -0.34
C PRO A 402 -8.80 -3.55 0.71
N LYS A 403 -10.08 -3.66 0.36
CA LYS A 403 -11.21 -3.37 1.25
C LYS A 403 -12.37 -4.34 0.98
N GLY A 404 -12.69 -5.15 1.99
CA GLY A 404 -13.78 -6.12 1.91
C GLY A 404 -13.62 -7.06 0.71
N LEU A 405 -14.61 -7.04 -0.20
CA LEU A 405 -14.63 -7.86 -1.42
C LEU A 405 -14.03 -7.14 -2.65
N ASN A 406 -13.32 -6.02 -2.43
CA ASN A 406 -12.78 -5.12 -3.47
C ASN A 406 -13.87 -4.62 -4.43
N THR A 407 -15.05 -4.28 -3.89
CA THR A 407 -16.20 -3.86 -4.69
C THR A 407 -15.92 -2.60 -5.50
N ALA A 408 -15.21 -1.62 -4.93
CA ALA A 408 -14.85 -0.39 -5.63
C ALA A 408 -13.96 -0.68 -6.85
N GLN A 409 -12.93 -1.51 -6.70
CA GLN A 409 -12.06 -1.93 -7.80
C GLN A 409 -12.84 -2.66 -8.90
N LYS A 410 -13.71 -3.61 -8.51
CA LYS A 410 -14.53 -4.37 -9.48
C LYS A 410 -15.51 -3.49 -10.24
N LEU A 411 -16.13 -2.52 -9.58
CA LEU A 411 -17.02 -1.54 -10.22
C LEU A 411 -16.25 -0.60 -11.15
N ALA A 412 -15.05 -0.19 -10.76
CA ALA A 412 -14.17 0.61 -11.61
C ALA A 412 -13.76 -0.14 -12.89
N ALA A 413 -13.31 -1.39 -12.75
CA ALA A 413 -12.97 -2.26 -13.87
C ALA A 413 -14.17 -2.47 -14.81
N LYS A 414 -15.37 -2.72 -14.24
CA LYS A 414 -16.61 -2.84 -15.02
C LYS A 414 -16.98 -1.56 -15.78
N SER A 415 -16.53 -0.41 -15.31
CA SER A 415 -16.77 0.91 -15.93
C SER A 415 -15.67 1.31 -16.93
N GLY A 416 -14.78 0.38 -17.28
CA GLY A 416 -13.72 0.58 -18.28
C GLY A 416 -12.43 1.19 -17.72
N VAL A 417 -12.33 1.42 -16.41
CA VAL A 417 -11.08 1.90 -15.78
C VAL A 417 -10.13 0.73 -15.58
N VAL A 418 -8.87 0.88 -16.01
CA VAL A 418 -7.82 -0.09 -15.70
C VAL A 418 -7.51 -0.01 -14.21
N ALA A 419 -8.06 -0.93 -13.42
CA ALA A 419 -8.05 -0.86 -11.96
C ALA A 419 -7.48 -2.13 -11.31
N ALA A 420 -6.58 -1.97 -10.34
CA ALA A 420 -6.03 -3.07 -9.54
C ALA A 420 -6.04 -2.77 -8.04
N THR A 421 -5.88 -3.83 -7.24
CA THR A 421 -5.79 -3.73 -5.78
C THR A 421 -4.36 -3.98 -5.32
N VAL A 422 -3.92 -3.20 -4.34
CA VAL A 422 -2.65 -3.40 -3.65
C VAL A 422 -2.69 -4.73 -2.89
N PHE A 423 -1.71 -5.59 -3.11
CA PHE A 423 -1.61 -6.85 -2.37
C PHE A 423 -1.20 -6.60 -0.93
N ARG A 424 -0.18 -5.76 -0.73
CA ARG A 424 0.32 -5.42 0.60
C ARG A 424 1.03 -4.08 0.65
N ASP A 425 0.65 -3.33 1.66
CA ASP A 425 1.47 -2.27 2.22
C ASP A 425 2.53 -2.89 3.15
N PHE A 426 3.78 -2.91 2.72
CA PHE A 426 4.84 -3.67 3.39
C PHE A 426 5.61 -2.89 4.45
N ASP A 427 5.45 -1.56 4.53
CA ASP A 427 6.16 -0.70 5.50
C ASP A 427 5.26 0.27 6.30
N SER A 428 3.94 0.11 6.23
CA SER A 428 2.88 0.86 6.95
C SER A 428 3.14 1.14 8.44
N LYS A 429 3.83 0.24 9.14
CA LYS A 429 4.06 0.29 10.59
C LYS A 429 5.53 0.52 10.94
N GLY A 430 6.32 1.06 10.02
CA GLY A 430 7.74 1.29 10.28
C GLY A 430 8.57 0.00 10.27
N GLN A 431 8.13 -1.01 9.52
CA GLN A 431 8.75 -2.34 9.51
C GLN A 431 10.24 -2.25 9.17
N ASN A 432 11.04 -3.12 9.82
CA ASN A 432 12.46 -3.23 9.56
C ASN A 432 12.75 -4.00 8.26
N ALA A 433 13.99 -3.89 7.77
CA ALA A 433 14.41 -4.51 6.52
C ALA A 433 14.20 -6.04 6.47
N SER A 434 14.33 -6.75 7.59
CA SER A 434 14.06 -8.19 7.64
C SER A 434 12.60 -8.52 7.35
N SER A 435 11.68 -7.77 7.95
CA SER A 435 10.23 -7.94 7.77
C SER A 435 9.80 -7.56 6.36
N VAL A 436 10.32 -6.45 5.82
CA VAL A 436 10.08 -6.01 4.44
C VAL A 436 10.50 -7.09 3.44
N ARG A 437 11.71 -7.64 3.58
CA ARG A 437 12.20 -8.73 2.71
C ARG A 437 11.27 -9.95 2.74
N ARG A 438 10.84 -10.39 3.93
CA ARG A 438 9.90 -11.51 4.05
C ARG A 438 8.57 -11.22 3.33
N PHE A 439 8.06 -10.00 3.39
CA PHE A 439 6.83 -9.63 2.68
C PHE A 439 7.02 -9.60 1.17
N LEU A 440 8.19 -9.15 0.68
CA LEU A 440 8.54 -9.21 -0.74
C LEU A 440 8.67 -10.67 -1.23
N ASP A 441 9.25 -11.56 -0.43
CA ASP A 441 9.29 -13.00 -0.74
C ASP A 441 7.90 -13.62 -0.83
N GLN A 442 7.01 -13.26 0.10
CA GLN A 442 5.62 -13.71 0.08
C GLN A 442 4.87 -13.18 -1.14
N ALA A 443 5.10 -11.92 -1.51
CA ALA A 443 4.51 -11.31 -2.69
C ALA A 443 5.02 -11.96 -3.98
N ALA A 444 6.32 -12.24 -4.08
CA ALA A 444 6.90 -12.92 -5.23
C ALA A 444 6.35 -14.34 -5.41
N PHE A 445 6.12 -15.06 -4.31
CA PHE A 445 5.43 -16.35 -4.36
C PHE A 445 3.96 -16.20 -4.76
N ARG A 446 3.26 -15.21 -4.21
CA ARG A 446 1.85 -14.95 -4.48
C ARG A 446 1.59 -14.51 -5.92
N ALA A 447 2.49 -13.74 -6.51
CA ALA A 447 2.39 -13.30 -7.90
C ALA A 447 2.23 -14.48 -8.86
N GLY A 448 2.86 -15.63 -8.57
CA GLY A 448 2.70 -16.86 -9.36
C GLY A 448 1.40 -17.62 -9.14
N GLN A 449 0.54 -17.19 -8.21
CA GLN A 449 -0.74 -17.81 -7.89
C GLN A 449 -1.93 -16.91 -8.21
N GLU A 450 -1.71 -15.61 -8.38
CA GLU A 450 -2.75 -14.64 -8.74
C GLU A 450 -2.79 -14.40 -10.24
N GLU A 451 -4.00 -14.34 -10.79
CA GLU A 451 -4.25 -13.87 -12.14
C GLU A 451 -4.07 -12.34 -12.15
N GLY A 452 -3.14 -11.82 -12.95
CA GLY A 452 -2.91 -10.38 -13.11
C GLY A 452 -1.72 -9.77 -12.37
N GLY A 453 -0.95 -10.55 -11.60
CA GLY A 453 0.26 -10.07 -10.90
C GLY A 453 -0.02 -9.33 -9.59
N VAL A 454 1.03 -8.85 -8.92
CA VAL A 454 0.96 -8.30 -7.55
C VAL A 454 1.52 -6.89 -7.46
N ILE A 455 0.81 -5.98 -6.77
CA ILE A 455 1.27 -4.62 -6.45
C ILE A 455 1.68 -4.54 -4.98
N MET A 456 2.93 -4.15 -4.72
CA MET A 456 3.49 -3.91 -3.39
C MET A 456 3.68 -2.41 -3.17
N VAL A 457 3.21 -1.88 -2.03
CA VAL A 457 3.32 -0.45 -1.71
C VAL A 457 4.20 -0.24 -0.47
N GLY A 458 5.10 0.74 -0.54
CA GLY A 458 5.85 1.22 0.62
C GLY A 458 6.09 2.73 0.55
N ARG A 459 6.76 3.31 1.56
CA ARG A 459 7.13 4.74 1.58
C ARG A 459 8.57 4.92 1.13
N LEU A 460 8.87 6.11 0.62
CA LEU A 460 10.21 6.51 0.22
C LEU A 460 11.14 6.80 1.41
N ARG A 461 11.46 5.76 2.18
CA ARG A 461 12.25 5.79 3.41
C ARG A 461 13.62 5.11 3.24
N PRO A 462 14.67 5.55 3.95
CA PRO A 462 16.00 4.95 3.83
C PRO A 462 16.02 3.45 4.14
N GLU A 463 15.28 3.02 5.16
CA GLU A 463 15.22 1.60 5.56
C GLU A 463 14.52 0.75 4.48
N THR A 464 13.47 1.28 3.87
CA THR A 464 12.70 0.64 2.80
C THR A 464 13.54 0.48 1.55
N ILE A 465 14.22 1.55 1.12
CA ILE A 465 15.13 1.53 -0.04
C ILE A 465 16.27 0.52 0.17
N SER A 466 16.87 0.50 1.37
CA SER A 466 17.93 -0.46 1.69
C SER A 466 17.43 -1.91 1.62
N ALA A 467 16.23 -2.18 2.13
CA ALA A 467 15.62 -3.51 2.10
C ALA A 467 15.35 -3.98 0.67
N LEU A 468 14.87 -3.09 -0.20
CA LEU A 468 14.58 -3.36 -1.61
C LEU A 468 15.86 -3.68 -2.40
N LEU A 469 16.93 -2.90 -2.21
CA LEU A 469 18.23 -3.17 -2.84
C LEU A 469 18.77 -4.55 -2.42
N LEU A 470 18.72 -4.86 -1.12
CA LEU A 470 19.20 -6.14 -0.60
C LEU A 470 18.35 -7.32 -1.08
N TRP A 471 17.03 -7.14 -1.21
CA TRP A 471 16.13 -8.18 -1.70
C TRP A 471 16.34 -8.45 -3.19
N GLY A 472 16.54 -7.39 -3.98
CA GLY A 472 16.80 -7.46 -5.42
C GLY A 472 18.00 -8.31 -5.83
N LEU A 473 19.00 -8.37 -4.95
CA LEU A 473 20.24 -9.13 -5.15
C LEU A 473 20.07 -10.63 -4.87
N GLN A 474 18.91 -11.07 -4.39
CA GLN A 474 18.66 -12.46 -4.03
C GLN A 474 18.00 -13.23 -5.18
N ASP A 475 18.28 -14.54 -5.25
CA ASP A 475 17.64 -15.47 -6.22
C ASP A 475 16.11 -15.52 -6.14
N ARG A 476 15.49 -14.98 -5.08
CA ARG A 476 14.04 -14.91 -4.96
C ARG A 476 13.43 -13.82 -5.84
N ALA A 477 14.12 -12.71 -6.02
CA ALA A 477 13.66 -11.62 -6.89
C ALA A 477 13.63 -12.05 -8.37
N SER A 478 14.51 -12.98 -8.78
CA SER A 478 14.55 -13.49 -10.15
C SER A 478 13.38 -14.41 -10.53
N ARG A 479 12.53 -14.78 -9.57
CA ARG A 479 11.32 -15.60 -9.79
C ARG A 479 10.14 -14.82 -10.35
N VAL A 480 10.16 -13.51 -10.19
CA VAL A 480 9.14 -12.60 -10.71
C VAL A 480 9.77 -11.66 -11.72
N ALA A 481 8.98 -11.19 -12.67
CA ALA A 481 9.36 -10.06 -13.50
C ALA A 481 8.95 -8.78 -12.79
N LEU A 482 9.94 -8.05 -12.25
CA LEU A 482 9.72 -6.75 -11.64
C LEU A 482 9.41 -5.73 -12.73
N ALA A 483 8.26 -5.06 -12.61
CA ALA A 483 7.68 -4.24 -13.66
C ALA A 483 7.18 -2.89 -13.14
N PRO A 484 7.04 -1.89 -14.03
CA PRO A 484 6.24 -0.71 -13.75
C PRO A 484 4.79 -1.09 -13.41
N VAL A 485 4.11 -0.28 -12.61
CA VAL A 485 2.72 -0.59 -12.18
C VAL A 485 1.76 -0.70 -13.35
N SER A 486 1.97 0.04 -14.43
CA SER A 486 1.15 -0.03 -15.65
C SER A 486 1.17 -1.41 -16.30
N ALA A 487 2.27 -2.18 -16.16
CA ALA A 487 2.34 -3.54 -16.66
C ALA A 487 1.42 -4.47 -15.88
N VAL A 488 1.42 -4.39 -14.55
CA VAL A 488 0.50 -5.16 -13.69
C VAL A 488 -0.95 -4.77 -13.97
N LEU A 489 -1.23 -3.47 -14.09
CA LEU A 489 -2.54 -2.95 -14.44
C LEU A 489 -3.04 -3.49 -15.80
N LYS A 490 -2.17 -3.64 -16.79
CA LYS A 490 -2.51 -4.24 -18.10
C LYS A 490 -2.78 -5.74 -18.02
N GLU A 491 -2.07 -6.48 -17.15
CA GLU A 491 -2.31 -7.92 -16.98
C GLU A 491 -3.66 -8.21 -16.29
N VAL A 492 -4.14 -7.33 -15.41
CA VAL A 492 -5.45 -7.48 -14.74
C VAL A 492 -6.64 -7.33 -15.69
N VAL A 493 -6.45 -6.67 -16.84
CA VAL A 493 -7.51 -6.45 -17.84
C VAL A 493 -7.54 -7.53 -18.92
N ARG A 494 -6.48 -8.35 -19.04
CA ARG A 494 -6.46 -9.50 -19.95
C ARG A 494 -7.31 -10.64 -19.40
#